data_AF-A0A089L3V7-F1
#
_entry.id   AF-A0A089L3V7-F1
#
_cell.length_a   1.000
_cell.length_b   1.000
_cell.length_c   1.000
_cell.angle_alpha   90.00
_cell.angle_beta   90.00
_cell.angle_gamma   90.00
#
_symmetry.space_group_name_H-M   'P 1'
#
loop_
_entity.id
_entity.type
_entity.pdbx_description
1 polymer ?
#
loop_
_entity_poly.entity_id
_entity_poly.type
_entity_poly.pdbx_seq_one_letter_code
_entity_poly.pdbx_strand_id
1 'polypeptide(L)'
;MNHRLQPLMDQGVALKRQGNLEGARDCYIQALKEDPTEMMIYINLGKVAHLLRSQDLAIRSYLASAHLQIGPVEAAIQNNQLPMHLKIQYDSFSKDVLVQLPKKSAFIIFIDPNTSRHLAHSLIDLSPDKMRGNPELSPYAEIYHAHIFGNGSYESIIQRHRLTSSDQINMDEETYIPLGRKFLVEHLKWDQLSTTDVLKLYF
;
A
#
# COMPACT_ATOMS: atom_id res chain seq x y z
N MET A 1 -9.92 2.03 24.20
CA MET A 1 -10.33 2.50 22.87
C MET A 1 -9.85 3.94 22.74
N ASN A 2 -8.86 4.19 21.88
CA ASN A 2 -8.18 5.49 21.86
C ASN A 2 -9.05 6.55 21.18
N HIS A 3 -9.74 7.36 21.98
CA HIS A 3 -10.77 8.31 21.53
C HIS A 3 -10.28 9.37 20.51
N ARG A 4 -8.96 9.51 20.32
CA ARG A 4 -8.35 10.49 19.41
C ARG A 4 -7.96 9.94 18.05
N LEU A 5 -7.90 8.61 17.88
CA LEU A 5 -7.41 8.00 16.65
C LEU A 5 -8.31 8.31 15.45
N GLN A 6 -9.60 8.00 15.56
CA GLN A 6 -10.56 8.21 14.48
C GLN A 6 -10.65 9.70 14.04
N PRO A 7 -10.77 10.68 14.96
CA PRO A 7 -10.76 12.09 14.58
C PRO A 7 -9.50 12.51 13.82
N LEU A 8 -8.31 12.04 14.22
CA LEU A 8 -7.06 12.33 13.53
C LEU A 8 -7.04 11.76 12.12
N MET A 9 -7.54 10.53 11.95
CA MET A 9 -7.64 9.89 10.63
C MET A 9 -8.60 10.65 9.71
N ASP A 10 -9.78 11.01 10.20
CA ASP A 10 -10.80 11.72 9.43
C ASP A 10 -10.32 13.13 9.04
N GLN A 11 -9.69 13.85 9.97
CA GLN A 11 -9.07 15.14 9.70
C GLN A 11 -7.95 15.02 8.66
N GLY A 12 -7.09 14.00 8.76
CA GLY A 12 -6.05 13.75 7.77
C GLY A 12 -6.61 13.53 6.36
N VAL A 13 -7.70 12.77 6.23
CA VAL A 13 -8.38 12.56 4.95
C VAL A 13 -8.95 13.87 4.39
N ALA A 14 -9.59 14.68 5.25
CA ALA A 14 -10.16 15.97 4.86
C ALA A 14 -9.07 16.94 4.38
N LEU A 15 -7.98 17.08 5.14
CA LEU A 15 -6.84 17.94 4.80
C LEU A 15 -6.18 17.52 3.49
N LYS A 16 -6.01 16.20 3.26
CA LYS A 16 -5.49 15.68 1.98
C LYS A 16 -6.37 16.11 0.81
N ARG A 17 -7.69 15.96 0.91
CA ARG A 17 -8.64 16.35 -0.16
C ARG A 17 -8.65 17.86 -0.41
N GLN A 18 -8.35 18.66 0.61
CA GLN A 18 -8.19 20.11 0.51
C GLN A 18 -6.82 20.54 -0.04
N GLY A 19 -5.89 19.59 -0.26
CA GLY A 19 -4.53 19.88 -0.70
C GLY A 19 -3.57 20.30 0.41
N ASN A 20 -4.01 20.36 1.67
CA ASN A 20 -3.12 20.55 2.82
C ASN A 20 -2.45 19.22 3.18
N LEU A 21 -1.52 18.78 2.33
CA LEU A 21 -0.85 17.49 2.45
C LEU A 21 0.08 17.42 3.67
N GLU A 22 0.74 18.53 4.02
CA GLU A 22 1.58 18.63 5.22
C GLU A 22 0.73 18.45 6.49
N GLY A 23 -0.41 19.14 6.59
CA GLY A 23 -1.34 18.96 7.70
C GLY A 23 -1.91 17.54 7.77
N ALA A 24 -2.21 16.93 6.61
CA ALA A 24 -2.64 15.54 6.56
C ALA A 24 -1.57 14.56 7.09
N ARG A 25 -0.31 14.77 6.71
CA ARG A 25 0.83 14.00 7.23
C ARG A 25 0.95 14.14 8.74
N ASP A 26 0.84 15.36 9.26
CA ASP A 26 0.96 15.62 10.71
C ASP A 26 -0.17 14.95 11.51
N CYS A 27 -1.39 14.91 10.97
CA CYS A 27 -2.50 14.14 11.55
C CYS A 27 -2.17 12.65 11.62
N TYR A 28 -1.63 12.05 10.56
CA TYR A 28 -1.27 10.63 10.56
C TYR A 28 -0.08 10.32 11.48
N ILE A 29 0.91 11.20 11.58
CA ILE A 29 2.01 11.04 12.55
C ILE A 29 1.47 11.08 13.98
N GLN A 30 0.52 11.95 14.29
CA GLN A 30 -0.14 11.96 15.60
C GLN A 30 -0.97 10.69 15.82
N ALA A 31 -1.67 10.20 14.80
CA ALA A 31 -2.43 8.95 14.88
C ALA A 31 -1.52 7.75 15.18
N LEU A 32 -0.33 7.68 14.57
CA LEU A 32 0.66 6.63 14.86
C LEU A 32 1.21 6.67 16.29
N LYS A 33 1.21 7.83 16.95
CA LYS A 33 1.56 7.93 18.38
C LYS A 33 0.47 7.34 19.28
N GLU A 34 -0.78 7.37 18.82
CA GLU A 34 -1.92 6.79 19.55
C GLU A 34 -2.02 5.27 19.31
N ASP A 35 -1.80 4.82 18.07
CA ASP A 35 -1.73 3.40 17.72
C ASP A 35 -0.71 3.17 16.58
N PRO A 36 0.51 2.67 16.89
CA PRO A 36 1.52 2.38 15.88
C PRO A 36 1.25 1.08 15.12
N THR A 37 0.18 0.35 15.44
CA THR A 37 -0.17 -0.95 14.83
C THR A 37 -1.38 -0.88 13.90
N GLU A 38 -2.04 0.27 13.82
CA GLU A 38 -3.17 0.48 12.90
C GLU A 38 -2.68 0.65 11.45
N MET A 39 -2.84 -0.42 10.66
CA MET A 39 -2.42 -0.53 9.26
C MET A 39 -2.94 0.61 8.38
N MET A 40 -4.18 1.03 8.59
CA MET A 40 -4.82 2.05 7.74
C MET A 40 -4.15 3.42 7.84
N ILE A 41 -3.51 3.73 8.97
CA ILE A 41 -2.75 4.98 9.11
C ILE A 41 -1.54 4.97 8.16
N TYR A 42 -0.79 3.86 8.10
CA TYR A 42 0.35 3.74 7.21
C TYR A 42 -0.04 3.78 5.73
N ILE A 43 -1.16 3.15 5.34
CA ILE A 43 -1.68 3.25 3.97
C ILE A 43 -1.98 4.71 3.60
N ASN A 44 -2.62 5.45 4.51
CA ASN A 44 -2.96 6.85 4.26
C ASN A 44 -1.74 7.78 4.30
N LEU A 45 -0.79 7.54 5.21
CA LEU A 45 0.49 8.23 5.25
C LEU A 45 1.27 7.99 3.96
N GLY A 46 1.28 6.76 3.44
CA GLY A 46 1.91 6.43 2.17
C GLY A 46 1.30 7.18 0.99
N LYS A 47 -0.04 7.30 0.95
CA LYS A 47 -0.75 8.09 -0.08
C LYS A 47 -0.36 9.57 0.01
N VAL A 48 -0.36 10.14 1.21
CA VAL A 48 0.04 11.54 1.42
C VAL A 48 1.52 11.76 1.07
N ALA A 49 2.39 10.84 1.46
CA ALA A 49 3.81 10.88 1.12
C ALA A 49 4.05 10.83 -0.39
N HIS A 50 3.29 10.01 -1.12
CA HIS A 50 3.33 10.00 -2.59
C HIS A 50 2.93 11.37 -3.17
N LEU A 51 1.83 11.95 -2.69
CA LEU A 51 1.36 13.27 -3.13
C LEU A 51 2.37 14.39 -2.80
N LEU A 52 3.08 14.26 -1.69
CA LEU A 52 4.20 15.13 -1.30
C LEU A 52 5.49 14.84 -2.09
N ARG A 53 5.48 13.88 -3.02
CA ARG A 53 6.66 13.39 -3.76
C ARG A 53 7.78 12.84 -2.86
N SER A 54 7.45 12.46 -1.62
CA SER A 54 8.36 11.84 -0.66
C SER A 54 8.37 10.32 -0.85
N GLN A 55 9.04 9.87 -1.91
CA GLN A 55 9.07 8.46 -2.35
C GLN A 55 9.47 7.50 -1.24
N ASP A 56 10.55 7.79 -0.53
CA ASP A 56 11.10 6.93 0.52
C ASP A 56 10.10 6.75 1.68
N LEU A 57 9.50 7.83 2.18
CA LEU A 57 8.43 7.76 3.19
C LEU A 57 7.23 6.93 2.73
N ALA A 58 6.83 7.07 1.46
CA ALA A 58 5.72 6.30 0.91
C ALA A 58 6.02 4.80 0.92
N ILE A 59 7.20 4.41 0.44
CA ILE A 59 7.67 3.01 0.42
C ILE A 59 7.69 2.42 1.83
N ARG A 60 8.32 3.13 2.77
CA ARG A 60 8.42 2.69 4.17
C ARG A 60 7.05 2.50 4.81
N SER A 61 6.11 3.40 4.53
CA SER A 61 4.74 3.30 5.03
C SER A 61 4.00 2.06 4.49
N TYR A 62 4.12 1.78 3.19
CA TYR A 62 3.48 0.58 2.62
C TYR A 62 4.14 -0.73 3.11
N LEU A 63 5.46 -0.75 3.30
CA LEU A 63 6.15 -1.89 3.92
C LEU A 63 5.68 -2.14 5.36
N ALA A 64 5.55 -1.07 6.17
CA ALA A 64 5.04 -1.18 7.53
C ALA A 64 3.60 -1.72 7.56
N SER A 65 2.71 -1.21 6.70
CA SER A 65 1.34 -1.72 6.58
C SER A 65 1.30 -3.20 6.19
N ALA A 66 2.06 -3.60 5.17
CA ALA A 66 2.10 -4.99 4.71
C ALA A 66 2.66 -5.93 5.79
N HIS A 67 3.67 -5.47 6.54
CA HIS A 67 4.25 -6.24 7.65
C HIS A 67 3.21 -6.52 8.74
N LEU A 68 2.47 -5.49 9.17
CA LEU A 68 1.38 -5.62 10.14
C LEU A 68 0.24 -6.50 9.65
N GLN A 69 -0.02 -6.53 8.35
CA GLN A 69 -1.04 -7.39 7.74
C GLN A 69 -0.62 -8.87 7.74
N ILE A 70 0.66 -9.14 7.44
CA ILE A 70 1.18 -10.49 7.23
C ILE A 70 1.56 -11.17 8.54
N GLY A 71 2.09 -10.44 9.52
CA GLY A 71 2.58 -10.99 10.79
C GLY A 71 1.55 -11.86 11.53
N PRO A 72 0.32 -11.37 11.79
CA PRO A 72 -0.73 -12.16 12.41
C PRO A 72 -1.12 -13.41 11.61
N VAL A 73 -1.06 -13.34 10.27
CA VAL A 73 -1.37 -14.48 9.39
C VAL A 73 -0.29 -15.55 9.48
N GLU A 74 0.98 -15.17 9.56
CA GLU A 74 2.09 -16.10 9.76
C GLU A 74 1.92 -16.86 11.09
N ALA A 75 1.62 -16.15 12.18
CA ALA A 75 1.36 -16.76 13.48
C ALA A 75 0.15 -17.71 13.43
N ALA A 76 -0.92 -17.31 12.74
CA ALA A 76 -2.11 -18.15 12.59
C ALA A 76 -1.83 -19.43 11.78
N ILE A 77 -1.00 -19.37 10.74
CA ILE A 77 -0.58 -20.56 9.99
C ILE A 77 0.24 -21.49 10.88
N GLN A 78 1.21 -20.98 11.63
CA GLN A 78 2.07 -21.78 12.51
C GLN A 78 1.29 -22.53 13.59
N ASN A 79 0.20 -21.91 14.09
CA ASN A 79 -0.66 -22.49 15.11
C ASN A 79 -1.84 -23.30 14.55
N ASN A 80 -1.95 -23.47 13.22
CA ASN A 80 -3.11 -24.09 12.55
C ASN A 80 -4.45 -23.40 12.90
N GLN A 81 -4.42 -22.08 13.07
CA GLN A 81 -5.55 -21.22 13.47
C GLN A 81 -5.94 -20.20 12.38
N LEU A 82 -5.55 -20.45 11.12
CA LEU A 82 -5.88 -19.56 10.01
C LEU A 82 -7.41 -19.41 9.90
N PRO A 83 -7.96 -18.17 9.97
CA PRO A 83 -9.39 -17.94 9.86
C PRO A 83 -9.96 -18.51 8.56
N MET A 84 -11.21 -19.02 8.58
CA MET A 84 -11.79 -19.77 7.47
C MET A 84 -11.74 -19.03 6.12
N HIS A 85 -12.00 -17.72 6.09
CA HIS A 85 -11.94 -16.92 4.86
C HIS A 85 -10.52 -16.88 4.26
N LEU A 86 -9.48 -16.76 5.09
CA LEU A 86 -8.09 -16.84 4.65
C LEU A 86 -7.69 -18.27 4.30
N LYS A 87 -8.23 -19.27 5.00
CA LYS A 87 -7.97 -20.68 4.73
C LYS A 87 -8.44 -21.08 3.34
N ILE A 88 -9.65 -20.67 2.94
CA ILE A 88 -10.17 -20.91 1.59
C ILE A 88 -9.24 -20.32 0.53
N GLN A 89 -8.76 -19.09 0.76
CA GLN A 89 -7.83 -18.44 -0.15
C GLN A 89 -6.46 -19.14 -0.18
N TYR A 90 -5.91 -19.49 0.98
CA TYR A 90 -4.65 -20.20 1.13
C TYR A 90 -4.67 -21.57 0.44
N ASP A 91 -5.75 -22.34 0.63
CA ASP A 91 -5.94 -23.66 0.05
C ASP A 91 -6.16 -23.61 -1.48
N SER A 92 -6.41 -22.42 -2.05
CA SER A 92 -6.49 -22.24 -3.51
C SER A 92 -5.12 -22.16 -4.19
N PHE A 93 -4.05 -21.91 -3.44
CA PHE A 93 -2.68 -21.93 -3.95
C PHE A 93 -2.17 -23.37 -4.03
N SER A 94 -1.44 -23.70 -5.10
CA SER A 94 -0.76 -25.00 -5.19
C SER A 94 0.36 -25.08 -4.15
N LYS A 95 0.65 -26.31 -3.70
CA LYS A 95 1.76 -26.56 -2.76
C LYS A 95 3.09 -26.06 -3.32
N ASP A 96 3.30 -26.21 -4.62
CA ASP A 96 4.53 -25.80 -5.30
C ASP A 96 4.73 -24.29 -5.30
N VAL A 97 3.66 -23.50 -5.35
CA VAL A 97 3.74 -22.03 -5.21
C VAL A 97 4.06 -21.66 -3.76
N LEU A 98 3.38 -22.28 -2.79
CA LEU A 98 3.55 -21.93 -1.37
C LEU A 98 4.97 -22.20 -0.85
N VAL A 99 5.66 -23.21 -1.35
CA VAL A 99 7.05 -23.51 -0.94
C VAL A 99 8.08 -22.55 -1.53
N GLN A 100 7.73 -21.81 -2.59
CA GLN A 100 8.61 -20.79 -3.19
C GLN A 100 8.49 -19.43 -2.51
N LEU A 101 7.45 -19.23 -1.68
CA LEU A 101 7.27 -18.00 -0.94
C LEU A 101 8.28 -17.89 0.21
N PRO A 102 8.78 -16.68 0.54
CA PRO A 102 9.69 -16.50 1.69
C PRO A 102 9.09 -17.01 3.01
N LYS A 103 7.79 -16.84 3.18
CA LYS A 103 6.95 -17.44 4.20
C LYS A 103 5.60 -17.79 3.60
N LYS A 104 4.93 -18.81 4.13
CA LYS A 104 3.60 -19.24 3.66
C LYS A 104 2.57 -18.11 3.71
N SER A 105 2.65 -17.24 4.71
CA SER A 105 1.82 -16.02 4.84
C SER A 105 1.99 -14.99 3.72
N ALA A 106 3.03 -15.08 2.88
CA ALA A 106 3.22 -14.17 1.76
C ALA A 106 2.09 -14.26 0.70
N PHE A 107 1.26 -15.32 0.71
CA PHE A 107 0.07 -15.41 -0.14
C PHE A 107 -0.87 -14.21 0.03
N ILE A 108 -0.85 -13.54 1.19
CA ILE A 108 -1.61 -12.30 1.46
C ILE A 108 -1.30 -11.21 0.43
N ILE A 109 -0.05 -11.08 -0.02
CA ILE A 109 0.38 -10.11 -1.04
C ILE A 109 -0.31 -10.34 -2.40
N PHE A 110 -0.73 -11.59 -2.66
CA PHE A 110 -1.35 -11.97 -3.92
C PHE A 110 -2.85 -11.73 -3.91
N ILE A 111 -3.50 -11.92 -2.76
CA ILE A 111 -4.96 -11.74 -2.61
C ILE A 111 -5.36 -10.30 -2.28
N ASP A 112 -4.48 -9.48 -1.68
CA ASP A 112 -4.70 -8.04 -1.49
C ASP A 112 -3.74 -7.23 -2.39
N PRO A 113 -4.19 -6.82 -3.59
CA PRO A 113 -3.34 -6.12 -4.54
C PRO A 113 -3.14 -4.64 -4.18
N ASN A 114 -3.89 -4.07 -3.23
CA ASN A 114 -3.94 -2.62 -3.04
C ASN A 114 -2.61 -2.04 -2.58
N THR A 115 -1.99 -2.65 -1.57
CA THR A 115 -0.70 -2.19 -1.05
C THR A 115 0.40 -2.34 -2.10
N SER A 116 0.39 -3.45 -2.85
CA SER A 116 1.30 -3.67 -3.98
C SER A 116 1.17 -2.58 -5.04
N ARG A 117 -0.07 -2.27 -5.45
CA ARG A 117 -0.35 -1.21 -6.42
C ARG A 117 0.15 0.16 -5.94
N HIS A 118 -0.21 0.56 -4.72
CA HIS A 118 0.16 1.86 -4.16
C HIS A 118 1.68 2.05 -4.05
N LEU A 119 2.36 0.98 -3.63
CA LEU A 119 3.81 0.93 -3.56
C LEU A 119 4.44 1.07 -4.95
N ALA A 120 3.94 0.36 -5.95
CA ALA A 120 4.46 0.40 -7.31
C ALA A 120 4.35 1.80 -7.93
N HIS A 121 3.22 2.47 -7.79
CA HIS A 121 3.08 3.87 -8.21
C HIS A 121 4.10 4.77 -7.50
N SER A 122 4.33 4.56 -6.21
CA SER A 122 5.35 5.34 -5.49
C SER A 122 6.77 5.02 -5.96
N LEU A 123 7.05 3.78 -6.37
CA LEU A 123 8.36 3.35 -6.89
C LEU A 123 8.65 3.82 -8.32
N ILE A 124 7.61 3.96 -9.15
CA ILE A 124 7.72 4.23 -10.58
C ILE A 124 7.48 5.72 -10.84
N ASP A 125 6.30 6.23 -10.48
CA ASP A 125 5.83 7.58 -10.81
C ASP A 125 6.70 8.69 -10.18
N LEU A 126 7.39 8.36 -9.10
CA LEU A 126 8.29 9.27 -8.38
C LEU A 126 9.77 9.07 -8.76
N SER A 127 10.07 8.13 -9.67
CA SER A 127 11.42 7.88 -10.18
C SER A 127 11.56 8.46 -11.60
N PRO A 128 12.31 9.57 -11.78
CA PRO A 128 12.48 10.18 -13.10
C PRO A 128 13.09 9.22 -14.12
N ASP A 129 14.02 8.36 -13.72
CA ASP A 129 14.66 7.39 -14.59
C ASP A 129 13.67 6.32 -15.09
N LYS A 130 12.85 5.77 -14.19
CA LYS A 130 11.82 4.79 -14.58
C LYS A 130 10.76 5.42 -15.47
N MET A 131 10.32 6.64 -15.17
CA MET A 131 9.34 7.34 -16.02
C MET A 131 9.91 7.68 -17.40
N ARG A 132 11.19 8.08 -17.50
CA ARG A 132 11.84 8.29 -18.80
C ARG A 132 11.91 7.01 -19.65
N GLY A 133 12.10 5.86 -19.01
CA GLY A 133 12.11 4.57 -19.68
C GLY A 133 10.73 4.03 -20.05
N ASN A 134 9.65 4.57 -19.47
CA ASN A 134 8.28 4.09 -19.61
C ASN A 134 7.29 5.27 -19.76
N PRO A 135 7.44 6.12 -20.80
CA PRO A 135 6.62 7.33 -20.96
C PRO A 135 5.12 7.05 -21.09
N GLU A 136 4.73 5.85 -21.55
CA GLU A 136 3.35 5.37 -21.64
C GLU A 136 2.67 5.23 -20.27
N LEU A 137 3.42 5.19 -19.18
CA LEU A 137 2.87 5.13 -17.82
C LEU A 137 2.41 6.51 -17.32
N SER A 138 2.79 7.61 -17.98
CA SER A 138 2.49 8.97 -17.52
C SER A 138 0.99 9.24 -17.33
N PRO A 139 0.09 8.86 -18.26
CA PRO A 139 -1.35 9.01 -18.05
C PRO A 139 -1.85 8.30 -16.78
N TYR A 140 -1.38 7.07 -16.55
CA TYR A 140 -1.80 6.24 -15.42
C TYR A 140 -1.26 6.78 -14.08
N ALA A 141 -0.05 7.34 -14.08
CA ALA A 141 0.51 8.03 -12.92
C ALA A 141 -0.33 9.28 -12.55
N GLU A 142 -0.75 10.07 -13.54
CA GLU A 142 -1.63 11.23 -13.32
C GLU A 142 -3.02 10.83 -12.80
N ILE A 143 -3.60 9.77 -13.37
CA ILE A 143 -4.90 9.22 -12.95
C ILE A 143 -4.82 8.69 -11.52
N TYR A 144 -3.77 7.93 -11.20
CA TYR A 144 -3.53 7.42 -9.86
C TYR A 144 -3.37 8.56 -8.85
N HIS A 145 -2.57 9.58 -9.18
CA HIS A 145 -2.39 10.77 -8.34
C HIS A 145 -3.75 11.42 -8.05
N ALA A 146 -4.59 11.64 -9.06
CA ALA A 146 -5.94 12.19 -8.91
C ALA A 146 -6.83 11.33 -8.00
N HIS A 147 -6.78 10.02 -8.19
CA HIS A 147 -7.53 9.05 -7.39
C HIS A 147 -7.15 9.12 -5.91
N ILE A 148 -5.85 9.07 -5.59
CA ILE A 148 -5.42 9.12 -4.19
C ILE A 148 -5.56 10.51 -3.55
N PHE A 149 -5.52 11.58 -4.36
CA PHE A 149 -5.81 12.94 -3.91
C PHE A 149 -7.27 13.07 -3.47
N GLY A 150 -8.20 12.57 -4.30
CA GLY A 150 -9.61 12.46 -3.95
C GLY A 150 -10.37 13.80 -3.90
N ASN A 151 -9.95 14.79 -4.68
CA ASN A 151 -10.61 16.10 -4.84
C ASN A 151 -11.66 16.11 -5.98
N GLY A 152 -12.07 14.95 -6.48
CA GLY A 152 -13.01 14.84 -7.60
C GLY A 152 -12.40 15.04 -8.99
N SER A 153 -11.08 15.25 -9.11
CA SER A 153 -10.43 15.44 -10.42
C SER A 153 -10.26 14.17 -11.25
N TYR A 154 -10.42 12.98 -10.65
CA TYR A 154 -10.20 11.68 -11.29
C TYR A 154 -10.92 11.54 -12.65
N GLU A 155 -12.22 11.80 -12.70
CA GLU A 155 -13.03 11.63 -13.91
C GLU A 155 -12.57 12.58 -15.04
N SER A 156 -12.21 13.82 -14.69
CA SER A 156 -11.72 14.78 -15.68
C SER A 156 -10.35 14.40 -16.25
N ILE A 157 -9.48 13.79 -15.42
CA ILE A 157 -8.12 13.42 -15.81
C ILE A 157 -8.15 12.18 -16.69
N ILE A 158 -8.94 11.17 -16.33
CA ILE A 158 -9.05 9.95 -17.12
C ILE A 158 -9.66 10.23 -18.51
N GLN A 159 -10.66 11.11 -18.58
CA GLN A 159 -11.25 11.56 -19.86
C GLN A 159 -10.27 12.36 -20.72
N ARG A 160 -9.43 13.22 -20.12
CA ARG A 160 -8.40 14.00 -20.84
C ARG A 160 -7.42 13.09 -21.56
N HIS A 161 -7.05 11.98 -20.93
CA HIS A 161 -6.17 10.95 -21.50
C HIS A 161 -6.90 9.99 -22.44
N ARG A 162 -8.23 10.15 -22.62
CA ARG A 162 -9.10 9.26 -23.41
C ARG A 162 -9.04 7.80 -22.95
N LEU A 163 -8.86 7.61 -21.64
CA LEU A 163 -8.83 6.31 -21.00
C LEU A 163 -10.14 6.06 -20.24
N THR A 164 -10.35 4.82 -19.85
CA THR A 164 -11.45 4.36 -19.00
C THR A 164 -10.92 3.80 -17.69
N SER A 165 -11.80 3.66 -16.69
CA SER A 165 -11.44 2.97 -15.45
C SER A 165 -10.96 1.53 -15.70
N SER A 166 -11.48 0.85 -16.73
CA SER A 166 -11.03 -0.48 -17.13
C SER A 166 -9.59 -0.45 -17.65
N ASP A 167 -9.21 0.56 -18.43
CA ASP A 167 -7.82 0.70 -18.91
C ASP A 167 -6.86 0.90 -17.74
N GLN A 168 -7.25 1.71 -16.73
CA GLN A 168 -6.45 1.88 -15.51
C GLN A 168 -6.32 0.56 -14.74
N ILE A 169 -7.41 -0.19 -14.56
CA ILE A 169 -7.39 -1.49 -13.87
C ILE A 169 -6.47 -2.46 -14.60
N ASN A 170 -6.59 -2.57 -15.94
CA ASN A 170 -5.74 -3.45 -16.73
C ASN A 170 -4.26 -3.07 -16.59
N MET A 171 -3.93 -1.77 -16.65
CA MET A 171 -2.56 -1.31 -16.44
C MET A 171 -2.05 -1.62 -15.02
N ASP A 172 -2.90 -1.44 -14.01
CA ASP A 172 -2.58 -1.79 -12.63
C ASP A 172 -2.28 -3.30 -12.51
N GLU A 173 -3.11 -4.15 -13.12
CA GLU A 173 -2.99 -5.62 -13.06
C GLU A 173 -1.78 -6.16 -13.83
N GLU A 174 -1.50 -5.61 -15.01
CA GLU A 174 -0.41 -6.07 -15.88
C GLU A 174 0.96 -5.54 -15.43
N THR A 175 1.01 -4.32 -14.88
CA THR A 175 2.28 -3.62 -14.63
C THR A 175 2.50 -3.31 -13.15
N TYR A 176 1.65 -2.47 -12.55
CA TYR A 176 1.93 -1.94 -11.21
C TYR A 176 1.86 -3.00 -10.12
N ILE A 177 0.79 -3.79 -10.07
CA ILE A 177 0.58 -4.80 -9.04
C ILE A 177 1.71 -5.84 -9.05
N PRO A 178 2.10 -6.48 -10.17
CA PRO A 178 3.22 -7.43 -10.19
C PRO A 178 4.53 -6.84 -9.68
N LEU A 179 4.87 -5.61 -10.08
CA LEU A 179 6.09 -4.92 -9.63
C LEU A 179 6.06 -4.63 -8.13
N GLY A 180 4.92 -4.17 -7.62
CA GLY A 180 4.72 -3.93 -6.19
C GLY A 180 4.79 -5.20 -5.36
N ARG A 181 4.18 -6.29 -5.85
CA ARG A 181 4.24 -7.61 -5.20
C ARG A 181 5.68 -8.11 -5.11
N LYS A 182 6.43 -8.03 -6.21
CA LYS A 182 7.85 -8.41 -6.24
C LYS A 182 8.66 -7.62 -5.21
N PHE A 183 8.49 -6.29 -5.19
CA PHE A 183 9.16 -5.46 -4.20
C PHE A 183 8.78 -5.85 -2.77
N LEU A 184 7.48 -6.07 -2.52
CA LEU A 184 6.86 -6.79 -1.40
C LEU A 184 7.74 -7.91 -0.84
N VAL A 185 7.81 -8.93 -1.66
CA VAL A 185 8.49 -10.20 -1.42
C VAL A 185 9.98 -9.99 -1.15
N GLU A 186 10.63 -9.05 -1.83
CA GLU A 186 12.06 -8.80 -1.68
C GLU A 186 12.43 -8.00 -0.43
N HIS A 187 11.57 -7.06 0.03
CA HIS A 187 11.97 -6.03 0.99
C HIS A 187 11.31 -6.13 2.37
N LEU A 188 10.25 -6.93 2.51
CA LEU A 188 9.66 -7.19 3.83
C LEU A 188 10.67 -7.90 4.75
N LYS A 189 10.64 -7.56 6.03
CA LYS A 189 11.46 -8.19 7.07
C LYS A 189 10.88 -9.55 7.49
N TRP A 190 10.93 -10.54 6.60
CA TRP A 190 10.32 -11.86 6.76
C TRP A 190 10.69 -12.60 8.05
N ASP A 191 11.93 -12.48 8.50
CA ASP A 191 12.42 -13.12 9.73
C ASP A 191 11.99 -12.39 11.01
N GLN A 192 11.37 -11.22 10.88
CA GLN A 192 10.93 -10.37 11.97
C GLN A 192 9.41 -10.17 11.97
N LEU A 193 8.64 -10.98 11.22
CA LEU A 193 7.17 -10.86 11.14
C LEU A 193 6.44 -11.01 12.48
N SER A 194 7.09 -11.52 13.53
CA SER A 194 6.52 -11.61 14.87
C SER A 194 6.51 -10.27 15.63
N THR A 195 7.29 -9.26 15.20
CA THR A 195 7.26 -7.94 15.82
C THR A 195 6.19 -7.04 15.21
N THR A 196 5.51 -6.27 16.05
CA THR A 196 4.58 -5.22 15.64
C THR A 196 5.21 -3.82 15.67
N ASP A 197 6.45 -3.70 16.15
CA ASP A 197 7.22 -2.44 16.15
C ASP A 197 7.78 -2.13 14.75
N VAL A 198 6.88 -1.80 13.84
CA VAL A 198 7.22 -1.45 12.46
C VAL A 198 7.88 -0.09 12.33
N LEU A 199 7.75 0.78 13.33
CA LEU A 199 8.48 2.05 13.38
C LEU A 199 9.97 1.76 13.45
N LYS A 200 10.43 0.90 14.35
CA LYS A 200 11.84 0.50 14.42
C LYS A 200 12.33 -0.26 13.17
N LEU A 201 11.46 -1.01 12.51
CA LEU A 201 11.85 -1.82 11.35
C LEU A 201 12.03 -1.00 10.08
N TYR A 202 11.19 0.01 9.88
CA TYR A 202 11.10 0.71 8.60
C TYR A 202 11.43 2.19 8.69
N PHE A 203 11.37 2.87 9.85
CA PHE A 203 11.56 4.33 9.96
C PHE A 203 12.87 4.71 10.65
#